data_AF-A0A8T5B9Y3-F1
#
_entry.id   AF-A0A8T5B9Y3-F1
#
_cell.length_a   1.000
_cell.length_b   1.000
_cell.length_c   1.000
_cell.angle_alpha   90.00
_cell.angle_beta   90.00
_cell.angle_gamma   90.00
#
_symmetry.space_group_name_H-M   'P 1'
#
loop_
_entity.id
_entity.type
_entity.pdbx_description
1 polymer ?
#
loop_
_entity_poly.entity_id
_entity_poly.type
_entity_poly.pdbx_seq_one_letter_code
_entity_poly.pdbx_strand_id
1 'polypeptide(L)'
;MELRRALRDFELALGLLPGHLGYGLVKACVDSGVKLVDVSYMPEDPMTMDERALEAGVTIIPDCGVAPGLSNILVGRSVQKFEVRSIHILYWRNPSKGLNLPLDIL
;
A
#
# COMPACT_ATOMS: atom_id res chain seq x y z
N MET A 1 -10.31 -7.89 -19.61
CA MET A 1 -9.73 -7.61 -20.94
C MET A 1 -9.61 -6.10 -21.17
N GLU A 2 -10.62 -5.30 -20.83
CA GLU A 2 -10.59 -3.84 -20.97
C GLU A 2 -9.50 -3.15 -20.12
N LEU A 3 -9.37 -3.46 -18.83
CA LEU A 3 -8.36 -2.83 -17.96
C LEU A 3 -6.93 -3.06 -18.47
N ARG A 4 -6.58 -4.30 -18.83
CA ARG A 4 -5.25 -4.62 -19.39
C ARG A 4 -4.97 -3.87 -20.69
N ARG A 5 -5.99 -3.66 -21.54
CA ARG A 5 -5.85 -2.87 -22.77
C ARG A 5 -5.55 -1.41 -22.47
N ALA A 6 -6.24 -0.83 -21.49
CA ALA A 6 -6.02 0.55 -21.06
C ALA A 6 -4.63 0.77 -20.42
N LEU A 7 -4.06 -0.26 -19.81
CA LEU A 7 -2.73 -0.18 -19.18
C LEU A 7 -1.55 -0.15 -20.17
N ARG A 8 -1.72 -0.63 -21.42
CA ARG A 8 -0.59 -0.90 -22.34
C ARG A 8 0.28 0.30 -22.69
N ASP A 9 -0.28 1.50 -22.66
CA ASP A 9 0.43 2.73 -23.05
C ASP A 9 1.09 3.44 -21.85
N PHE A 10 1.09 2.80 -20.67
CA PHE A 10 1.61 3.36 -19.43
C PHE A 10 2.70 2.48 -18.83
N GLU A 11 3.74 3.11 -18.29
CA GLU A 11 4.82 2.40 -17.59
C GLU A 11 4.52 2.22 -16.09
N LEU A 12 3.61 3.02 -15.55
CA LEU A 12 3.23 3.06 -14.13
C LEU A 12 1.74 3.35 -14.00
N ALA A 13 1.09 2.60 -13.10
CA ALA A 13 -0.27 2.86 -12.63
C ALA A 13 -0.27 3.34 -11.17
N LEU A 14 -1.24 4.20 -10.85
CA LEU A 14 -1.55 4.62 -9.49
C LEU A 14 -2.90 4.02 -9.08
N GLY A 15 -2.87 3.09 -8.13
CA GLY A 15 -4.03 2.39 -7.63
C GLY A 15 -4.76 3.19 -6.57
N LEU A 16 -5.84 3.85 -6.98
CA LEU A 16 -6.72 4.69 -6.15
C LEU A 16 -8.13 4.09 -6.03
N LEU A 17 -8.23 2.77 -6.14
CA LEU A 17 -9.50 2.05 -6.19
C LEU A 17 -10.02 1.74 -4.78
N PRO A 18 -11.33 1.47 -4.63
CA PRO A 18 -11.86 0.77 -3.45
C PRO A 18 -11.10 -0.53 -3.17
N GLY A 19 -10.88 -0.85 -1.90
CA GLY A 19 -10.04 -1.98 -1.47
C GLY A 19 -10.36 -3.32 -2.15
N HIS A 20 -11.64 -3.66 -2.30
CA HIS A 20 -12.07 -4.92 -2.93
C HIS A 20 -11.73 -5.03 -4.43
N LEU A 21 -11.27 -3.95 -5.08
CA LEU A 21 -10.79 -3.96 -6.47
C LEU A 21 -9.26 -3.96 -6.57
N GLY A 22 -8.55 -3.70 -5.47
CA GLY A 22 -7.09 -3.54 -5.43
C GLY A 22 -6.33 -4.74 -5.97
N TYR A 23 -6.65 -5.94 -5.48
CA TYR A 23 -5.98 -7.16 -5.90
C TYR A 23 -6.22 -7.49 -7.39
N GLY A 24 -7.38 -7.11 -7.93
CA GLY A 24 -7.66 -7.19 -9.36
C GLY A 24 -6.75 -6.28 -10.19
N LEU A 25 -6.49 -5.07 -9.72
CA LEU A 25 -5.55 -4.14 -10.34
C LEU A 25 -4.11 -4.65 -10.27
N VAL A 26 -3.65 -5.16 -9.13
CA VAL A 26 -2.32 -5.78 -8.98
C VAL A 26 -2.10 -6.86 -10.04
N LYS A 27 -3.05 -7.81 -10.16
CA LYS A 27 -2.98 -8.86 -11.20
C LYS A 27 -2.90 -8.26 -12.60
N ALA A 28 -3.77 -7.30 -12.93
CA ALA A 28 -3.79 -6.67 -14.24
C ALA A 28 -2.48 -5.95 -14.58
N CYS A 29 -1.86 -5.29 -13.60
CA CYS A 29 -0.56 -4.63 -13.74
C CYS A 29 0.57 -5.64 -13.99
N VAL A 30 0.67 -6.69 -13.17
CA VAL A 30 1.66 -7.78 -13.38
C VAL A 30 1.49 -8.41 -14.77
N ASP A 31 0.27 -8.77 -15.14
CA ASP A 31 -0.02 -9.41 -16.42
C ASP A 31 0.20 -8.49 -17.64
N SER A 32 0.20 -7.17 -17.44
CA SER A 32 0.44 -6.17 -18.49
C SER A 32 1.86 -5.62 -18.48
N GLY A 33 2.74 -6.04 -17.56
CA GLY A 33 4.10 -5.51 -17.45
C GLY A 33 4.17 -4.07 -16.93
N VAL A 34 3.13 -3.59 -16.23
CA VAL A 34 3.01 -2.20 -15.77
C VAL A 34 3.28 -2.12 -14.27
N LYS A 35 4.17 -1.22 -13.85
CA LYS A 35 4.48 -0.98 -12.44
C LYS A 35 3.27 -0.41 -11.72
N LEU A 36 3.18 -0.63 -10.40
CA LEU A 36 2.05 -0.16 -9.60
C LEU A 36 2.51 0.44 -8.27
N VAL A 37 1.96 1.60 -7.94
CA VAL A 37 1.87 2.09 -6.55
C VAL A 37 0.40 2.14 -6.18
N ASP A 38 0.02 1.48 -5.11
CA ASP A 38 -1.38 1.29 -4.74
C ASP A 38 -1.63 1.70 -3.29
N VAL A 39 -2.72 2.43 -3.05
CA VAL A 39 -3.18 2.85 -1.71
C VAL A 39 -4.45 2.11 -1.28
N SER A 40 -4.94 1.19 -2.10
CA SER A 40 -6.15 0.45 -1.78
C SER A 40 -5.87 -0.54 -0.65
N TYR A 41 -6.69 -0.47 0.41
CA TYR A 41 -6.62 -1.44 1.49
C TYR A 41 -7.39 -2.70 1.08
N MET A 42 -6.70 -3.59 0.38
CA MET A 42 -7.27 -4.82 -0.17
C MET A 42 -7.36 -5.93 0.88
N PRO A 43 -8.41 -6.77 0.85
CA PRO A 43 -8.56 -7.89 1.79
C PRO A 43 -7.61 -9.06 1.48
N GLU A 44 -7.20 -9.21 0.22
CA GLU A 44 -6.22 -10.22 -0.19
C GLU A 44 -4.79 -9.83 0.20
N ASP A 45 -3.90 -10.82 0.32
CA ASP A 45 -2.48 -10.57 0.56
C ASP A 45 -1.75 -10.24 -0.78
N PRO A 46 -1.25 -9.01 -0.98
CA PRO A 46 -0.53 -8.64 -2.20
C PRO A 46 0.78 -9.41 -2.38
N MET A 47 1.37 -9.96 -1.31
CA MET A 47 2.63 -10.72 -1.39
C MET A 47 2.47 -12.04 -2.13
N THR A 48 1.26 -12.55 -2.27
CA THR A 48 0.97 -13.74 -3.09
C THR A 48 1.30 -13.55 -4.58
N MET A 49 1.55 -12.32 -5.02
CA MET A 49 1.94 -11.98 -6.39
C MET A 49 3.45 -11.75 -6.56
N ASP A 50 4.27 -11.87 -5.51
CA ASP A 50 5.69 -11.51 -5.52
C ASP A 50 6.48 -12.27 -6.60
N GLU A 51 6.40 -13.60 -6.63
CA GLU A 51 7.09 -14.43 -7.64
C GLU A 51 6.71 -14.02 -9.07
N ARG A 52 5.40 -13.86 -9.33
CA ARG A 52 4.90 -13.47 -10.65
C ARG A 52 5.31 -12.06 -11.06
N ALA A 53 5.36 -11.14 -10.09
CA ALA A 53 5.80 -9.76 -10.34
C ALA A 53 7.30 -9.71 -10.66
N LEU A 54 8.12 -10.49 -9.94
CA LEU A 54 9.55 -10.66 -10.22
C LEU A 54 9.80 -11.24 -11.61
N GLU A 55 9.09 -12.32 -11.98
CA GLU A 55 9.18 -12.94 -13.31
C GLU A 55 8.80 -11.96 -14.44
N ALA A 56 7.79 -11.12 -14.21
CA ALA A 56 7.34 -10.12 -15.16
C ALA A 56 8.21 -8.85 -15.19
N GLY A 57 9.20 -8.71 -14.29
CA GLY A 57 9.99 -7.49 -14.14
C GLY A 57 9.18 -6.28 -13.65
N VAL A 58 8.07 -6.52 -12.96
CA VAL A 58 7.12 -5.51 -12.48
C VAL A 58 7.35 -5.25 -11.00
N THR A 59 7.50 -3.97 -10.63
CA THR A 59 7.49 -3.55 -9.23
C THR A 59 6.08 -3.15 -8.81
N ILE A 60 5.60 -3.74 -7.73
CA ILE A 60 4.35 -3.38 -7.05
C ILE A 60 4.71 -2.82 -5.66
N ILE A 61 4.18 -1.64 -5.31
CA ILE A 61 4.24 -1.08 -3.95
C ILE A 61 2.79 -1.00 -3.44
N PRO A 62 2.32 -2.02 -2.70
CA PRO A 62 0.99 -2.00 -2.09
C PRO A 62 0.98 -1.11 -0.85
N ASP A 63 -0.22 -0.84 -0.31
CA ASP A 63 -0.42 -0.17 0.97
C ASP A 63 0.32 1.18 1.08
N CYS A 64 0.48 1.92 -0.02
CA CYS A 64 1.23 3.18 -0.06
C CYS A 64 0.39 4.39 0.44
N GLY A 65 -0.33 4.19 1.54
CA GLY A 65 -1.19 5.19 2.19
C GLY A 65 -0.56 5.83 3.42
N VAL A 66 -1.40 6.22 4.38
CA VAL A 66 -0.96 6.75 5.69
C VAL A 66 -0.78 5.61 6.69
N ALA A 67 -1.83 4.83 6.91
CA ALA A 67 -1.82 3.62 7.72
C ALA A 67 -2.80 2.59 7.11
N PRO A 68 -2.32 1.54 6.44
CA PRO A 68 -0.90 1.20 6.21
C PRO A 68 -0.19 2.14 5.21
N GLY A 69 1.15 2.14 5.22
CA GLY A 69 2.01 2.93 4.30
C GLY A 69 3.07 3.75 5.00
N LEU A 70 2.83 5.05 5.19
CA LEU A 70 3.74 5.93 5.93
C LEU A 70 4.05 5.36 7.32
N SER A 71 3.04 4.84 8.02
CA SER A 71 3.22 4.13 9.29
C SER A 71 4.22 2.96 9.17
N ASN A 72 4.10 2.10 8.15
CA ASN A 72 5.02 1.00 7.90
C ASN A 72 6.44 1.51 7.62
N ILE A 73 6.59 2.57 6.82
CA ILE A 73 7.90 3.19 6.50
C ILE A 73 8.58 3.72 7.77
N LEU A 74 7.84 4.44 8.61
CA LEU A 74 8.36 4.98 9.88
C LEU A 74 8.78 3.87 10.84
N VAL A 75 7.98 2.80 10.92
CA VAL A 75 8.31 1.60 11.69
C VAL A 75 9.59 0.95 11.16
N GLY A 76 9.65 0.66 9.86
CA GLY A 76 10.83 0.05 9.25
C GLY A 76 12.09 0.87 9.48
N ARG A 77 12.00 2.21 9.36
CA ARG A 77 13.13 3.11 9.63
C ARG A 77 13.56 3.11 11.09
N SER A 78 12.61 3.00 12.02
CA SER A 78 12.89 2.99 13.45
C SER A 78 13.60 1.69 13.87
N VAL A 79 13.13 0.54 13.37
CA VAL A 79 13.76 -0.77 13.61
C VAL A 79 15.20 -0.83 13.08
N GLN A 80 15.50 -0.13 11.98
CA GLN A 80 16.87 -0.03 11.47
C GLN A 80 17.81 0.84 12.31
N LYS A 81 17.27 1.79 13.09
CA LYS A 81 18.06 2.80 13.80
C LYS A 81 18.19 2.54 15.30
N PHE A 82 17.24 1.82 15.88
CA PHE A 82 17.11 1.67 17.33
C PHE A 82 16.90 0.21 17.70
N GLU A 83 17.29 -0.15 18.93
CA GLU A 83 16.84 -1.42 19.53
C GLU A 83 15.39 -1.25 19.98
N VAL A 84 14.45 -1.82 19.22
CA VAL A 84 13.02 -1.65 19.43
C VAL A 84 12.44 -2.87 20.15
N ARG A 85 11.79 -2.65 21.30
CA ARG A 85 11.11 -3.72 22.07
C ARG A 85 9.61 -3.83 21.73
N SER A 86 8.95 -2.70 21.47
CA SER A 86 7.56 -2.64 21.08
C SER A 86 7.30 -1.44 20.18
N ILE A 87 6.26 -1.55 19.35
CA ILE A 87 5.80 -0.49 18.46
C ILE A 87 4.30 -0.36 18.64
N HIS A 88 3.84 0.86 18.90
CA HIS A 88 2.43 1.20 18.95
C HIS A 88 2.17 2.29 17.92
N ILE A 89 1.38 1.99 16.88
CA ILE A 89 0.96 2.96 15.88
C ILE A 89 -0.40 3.51 16.30
N LEU A 90 -0.45 4.80 16.64
CA LEU A 90 -1.68 5.53 16.90
C LEU A 90 -2.00 6.40 15.68
N TYR A 91 -3.07 6.07 14.96
CA TYR A 91 -3.54 6.81 13.80
C TYR A 91 -5.04 7.03 13.88
N TRP A 92 -5.48 8.25 13.61
CA TRP A 92 -6.88 8.64 13.58
C TRP A 92 -7.11 9.69 12.51
N ARG A 93 -8.25 9.61 11.83
CA ARG A 93 -8.71 10.64 10.89
C ARG A 93 -9.71 11.54 11.60
N ASN A 94 -9.30 12.77 11.94
CA ASN A 94 -10.21 13.73 12.56
C ASN A 94 -11.16 14.36 11.53
N PRO A 95 -12.49 14.19 11.64
CA PRO A 95 -13.43 14.78 10.69
C PRO A 95 -13.66 16.29 10.90
N SER A 96 -13.24 16.87 12.04
CA SER A 96 -13.59 18.25 12.39
C SER A 96 -12.59 18.84 13.41
N LYS A 97 -12.15 20.09 13.19
CA LYS A 97 -11.20 20.83 14.06
C LYS A 97 -11.52 20.67 15.56
N GLY A 98 -10.51 20.24 16.32
CA GLY A 98 -10.53 20.19 17.79
C GLY A 98 -9.91 18.89 18.29
N LEU A 99 -8.65 18.96 18.76
CA LEU A 99 -7.94 17.81 19.28
C LEU A 99 -7.93 17.90 20.82
N ASN A 100 -8.76 17.11 21.48
CA ASN A 100 -8.54 16.67 22.86
C ASN A 100 -8.13 15.20 22.76
N LEU A 101 -6.85 14.92 22.49
CA LEU A 101 -6.32 13.59 22.75
C LEU A 101 -6.28 13.44 24.27
N PRO A 102 -6.91 12.41 24.84
CA PRO A 102 -6.71 12.16 26.25
C PRO A 102 -5.23 11.78 26.42
N LEU A 103 -4.55 12.50 27.30
CA LEU A 103 -3.09 12.39 27.52
C LEU A 103 -2.69 11.05 28.16
N ASP A 104 -3.66 10.17 28.39
CA ASP A 104 -3.55 8.85 29.01
C ASP A 104 -3.23 7.73 27.99
N ILE A 105 -3.13 8.04 26.69
CA ILE A 105 -2.70 7.08 25.64
C ILE A 105 -1.20 7.21 25.29
N LEU A 106 -0.43 8.02 26.04
CA LEU A 106 1.03 8.11 26.01
C LEU A 106 1.61 7.70 27.37
#